data_AF-I1S9B0-F1
#
_entry.id   AF-I1S9B0-F1
#
_cell.length_a   1.000
_cell.length_b   1.000
_cell.length_c   1.000
_cell.angle_alpha   90.00
_cell.angle_beta   90.00
_cell.angle_gamma   90.00
#
_symmetry.space_group_name_H-M   'P 1'
#
loop_
_entity.id
_entity.type
_entity.pdbx_description
1 polymer ?
#
loop_
_entity_poly.entity_id
_entity_poly.type
_entity_poly.pdbx_seq_one_letter_code
_entity_poly.pdbx_strand_id
1 'polypeptide(L)'
;MTVPFLKQNELCHVLSVNDCRIFSDIKEEDEHTQYLPGDPRIQLTDPNIGSRLQAEFVTEDLDKMAPHLWLMSTQSSSNISPLTEQITRGRRLIVTENPGLHLVWIHDRVFLKPLPEYLFSHAFWEYYLVSSHSPIEAPFRQMLLKAIFFNLSSISVWRVEAYTAQFLVQDIPVKVELPQS
;
A
#
# COMPACT_ATOMS: atom_id res chain seq x y z
N MET A 1 19.66 0.92 -4.08
CA MET A 1 18.30 0.55 -3.64
C MET A 1 17.64 -0.15 -4.82
N THR A 2 16.94 -1.26 -4.61
CA THR A 2 16.43 -2.15 -5.67
C THR A 2 14.90 -2.21 -5.64
N VAL A 3 14.28 -2.53 -6.78
CA VAL A 3 12.84 -2.75 -6.88
C VAL A 3 12.42 -3.88 -5.91
N PRO A 4 11.29 -3.76 -5.19
CA PRO A 4 10.89 -4.73 -4.15
C PRO A 4 10.43 -6.10 -4.69
N PHE A 5 10.25 -6.24 -5.99
CA PHE A 5 9.83 -7.48 -6.64
C PHE A 5 10.52 -7.62 -8.01
N LEU A 6 10.64 -8.86 -8.49
CA LEU A 6 11.14 -9.15 -9.84
C LEU A 6 10.09 -8.78 -10.88
N LYS A 7 10.53 -8.36 -12.08
CA LYS A 7 9.65 -7.99 -13.20
C LYS A 7 8.58 -9.05 -13.50
N GLN A 8 8.94 -10.33 -13.45
CA GLN A 8 8.00 -11.45 -13.68
C GLN A 8 6.86 -11.55 -12.66
N ASN A 9 6.97 -10.88 -11.51
CA ASN A 9 5.98 -10.88 -10.44
C ASN A 9 5.20 -9.56 -10.38
N GLU A 10 5.38 -8.66 -11.35
CA GLU A 10 4.59 -7.44 -11.42
C GLU A 10 3.12 -7.78 -11.67
N LEU A 11 2.21 -7.02 -11.06
CA LEU A 11 0.76 -7.21 -11.27
C LEU A 11 0.21 -6.23 -12.30
N CYS A 12 0.93 -5.13 -12.55
CA CYS A 12 0.57 -4.11 -13.53
C CYS A 12 1.55 -4.14 -14.70
N HIS A 13 1.11 -4.71 -15.82
CA HIS A 13 1.86 -4.79 -17.07
C HIS A 13 1.59 -3.62 -18.03
N VAL A 14 0.88 -2.59 -17.56
CA VAL A 14 0.46 -1.46 -18.41
C VAL A 14 1.65 -0.58 -18.78
N LEU A 15 2.67 -0.50 -17.93
CA LEU A 15 3.83 0.35 -18.15
C LEU A 15 5.07 -0.44 -18.58
N SER A 16 5.82 0.13 -19.51
CA SER A 16 7.11 -0.36 -19.96
C SER A 16 8.15 0.76 -19.97
N VAL A 17 9.43 0.41 -19.86
CA VAL A 17 10.54 1.37 -19.97
C VAL A 17 11.37 1.00 -21.18
N ASN A 18 11.53 1.95 -22.10
CA ASN A 18 12.43 1.86 -23.26
C ASN A 18 13.27 3.14 -23.34
N ASP A 19 14.56 3.05 -23.66
CA ASP A 19 15.44 4.22 -23.86
C ASP A 19 15.36 5.30 -22.77
N CYS A 20 15.29 4.89 -21.49
CA CYS A 20 15.12 5.80 -20.35
C CYS A 20 13.86 6.69 -20.46
N ARG A 21 12.78 6.17 -21.03
CA ARG A 21 11.44 6.76 -21.04
C ARG A 21 10.42 5.70 -20.66
N ILE A 22 9.37 6.12 -19.96
CA ILE A 22 8.27 5.24 -19.59
C ILE A 22 7.12 5.40 -20.59
N PHE A 23 6.54 4.28 -20.99
CA PHE A 23 5.45 4.20 -21.96
C PHE A 23 4.34 3.32 -21.41
N SER A 24 3.12 3.51 -21.93
CA SER A 24 2.03 2.57 -21.74
C SER A 24 1.99 1.56 -22.89
N ASP A 25 2.07 0.26 -22.62
CA ASP A 25 2.11 -0.82 -23.63
C ASP A 25 0.71 -1.19 -24.19
N ILE A 26 -0.29 -0.32 -24.04
CA ILE A 26 -1.65 -0.58 -24.52
C ILE A 26 -1.66 -0.53 -26.06
N LYS A 27 -2.04 -1.65 -26.67
CA LYS A 27 -2.01 -1.90 -28.12
C LYS A 27 -3.03 -1.01 -28.86
N GLU A 28 -2.51 -0.06 -29.63
CA GLU A 28 -2.99 0.54 -30.89
C GLU A 28 -4.47 0.93 -31.16
N GLU A 29 -5.44 0.72 -30.27
CA GLU A 29 -6.83 1.23 -30.48
C GLU A 29 -7.22 2.41 -29.57
N ASP A 30 -6.46 2.68 -28.51
CA ASP A 30 -6.67 3.83 -27.62
C ASP A 30 -5.48 4.78 -27.68
N GLU A 31 -5.62 5.92 -28.37
CA GLU A 31 -4.63 7.01 -28.45
C GLU A 31 -4.30 7.68 -27.08
N HIS A 32 -4.69 7.12 -25.93
CA HIS A 32 -4.98 7.87 -24.70
C HIS A 32 -4.38 7.33 -23.39
N THR A 33 -3.14 6.83 -23.36
CA THR A 33 -2.50 6.48 -22.07
C THR A 33 -1.12 7.07 -21.84
N GLN A 34 -0.98 8.37 -22.01
CA GLN A 34 0.12 9.13 -21.38
C GLN A 34 -0.08 9.31 -19.86
N TYR A 35 -0.88 8.48 -19.18
CA TYR A 35 -1.27 8.65 -17.77
C TYR A 35 -0.82 7.47 -16.90
N LEU A 36 -0.73 7.68 -15.59
CA LEU A 36 -0.44 6.60 -14.64
C LEU A 36 -1.61 5.61 -14.54
N PRO A 37 -1.34 4.30 -14.56
CA PRO A 37 -2.36 3.28 -14.31
C PRO A 37 -3.04 3.50 -12.97
N GLY A 38 -4.38 3.54 -12.98
CA GLY A 38 -5.19 3.80 -11.79
C GLY A 38 -5.34 5.27 -11.39
N ASP A 39 -4.62 6.22 -12.01
CA ASP A 39 -4.84 7.66 -11.81
C ASP A 39 -4.80 8.44 -13.14
N PRO A 40 -5.97 8.67 -13.77
CA PRO A 40 -6.05 9.38 -15.06
C PRO A 40 -5.71 10.87 -14.94
N ARG A 41 -5.48 11.40 -13.73
CA ARG A 41 -5.16 12.80 -13.54
C ARG A 41 -3.66 13.05 -13.66
N ILE A 42 -2.81 12.02 -13.56
CA ILE A 42 -1.35 12.16 -13.56
C ILE A 42 -0.80 11.69 -14.90
N GLN A 43 -0.20 12.61 -15.65
CA GLN A 43 0.50 12.27 -16.89
C GLN A 43 1.90 11.73 -16.59
N LEU A 44 2.36 10.76 -17.38
CA LEU A 44 3.71 10.20 -17.34
C LEU A 44 4.78 11.25 -17.70
N THR A 45 4.42 12.29 -18.44
CA THR A 45 5.32 13.40 -18.80
C THR A 45 5.15 14.61 -17.88
N ASP A 46 4.31 14.53 -16.84
CA ASP A 46 4.08 15.65 -15.92
C ASP A 46 5.38 16.01 -15.19
N PRO A 47 5.93 17.23 -15.37
CA PRO A 47 7.14 17.64 -14.67
C PRO A 47 6.94 17.72 -13.14
N ASN A 48 5.69 17.85 -12.68
CA ASN A 48 5.35 17.93 -11.27
C ASN A 48 5.00 16.57 -10.65
N ILE A 49 5.19 15.45 -11.37
CA ILE A 49 4.85 14.11 -10.89
C ILE A 49 5.42 13.82 -9.50
N GLY A 50 6.66 14.24 -9.22
CA GLY A 50 7.28 14.06 -7.90
C GLY A 50 6.50 14.70 -6.76
N SER A 51 6.00 15.93 -6.96
CA SER A 51 5.19 16.65 -5.95
C SER A 51 3.82 15.98 -5.72
N ARG A 52 3.23 15.39 -6.76
CA ARG A 52 1.95 14.69 -6.68
C ARG A 52 2.08 13.37 -5.94
N LEU A 53 3.12 12.60 -6.26
CA LEU A 53 3.46 11.38 -5.53
C LEU A 53 3.80 11.72 -4.06
N GLN A 54 4.47 12.84 -3.80
CA GLN A 54 4.72 13.29 -2.43
C GLN A 54 3.40 13.53 -1.68
N ALA A 55 2.48 14.31 -2.24
CA ALA A 55 1.18 14.56 -1.61
C ALA A 55 0.35 13.28 -1.42
N GLU A 56 0.57 12.26 -2.25
CA GLU A 56 -0.17 11.01 -2.19
C GLU A 56 0.34 10.06 -1.09
N PHE A 57 1.65 10.04 -0.83
CA PHE A 57 2.29 9.07 0.06
C PHE A 57 2.90 9.66 1.33
N VAL A 58 3.31 10.93 1.31
CA VAL A 58 3.95 11.60 2.45
C VAL A 58 2.86 12.27 3.27
N THR A 59 2.81 11.94 4.56
CA THR A 59 1.83 12.52 5.49
C THR A 59 2.57 13.20 6.63
N GLU A 60 3.06 14.42 6.39
CA GLU A 60 3.88 15.16 7.38
C GLU A 60 3.16 15.35 8.71
N ASP A 61 1.84 15.55 8.69
CA ASP A 61 1.06 15.73 9.90
C ASP A 61 0.90 14.41 10.66
N LEU A 62 0.78 13.28 9.96
CA LEU A 62 0.77 11.97 10.62
C LEU A 62 2.14 11.65 11.19
N ASP A 63 3.24 12.01 10.51
CA ASP A 63 4.61 11.83 11.02
C ASP A 63 4.85 12.64 12.30
N LYS A 64 4.33 13.87 12.38
CA LYS A 64 4.37 14.69 13.60
C LYS A 64 3.55 14.09 14.74
N MET A 65 2.42 13.46 14.41
CA MET A 65 1.53 12.84 15.40
C MET A 65 1.94 11.41 15.75
N ALA A 66 2.79 10.75 14.95
CA ALA A 66 3.21 9.36 15.12
C ALA A 66 3.74 9.05 16.54
N PRO A 67 4.56 9.90 17.18
CA PRO A 67 5.02 9.70 18.56
C PRO A 67 3.90 9.81 19.61
N HIS A 68 2.73 10.31 19.23
CA HIS A 68 1.56 10.50 20.09
C HIS A 68 0.42 9.54 19.74
N LEU A 69 0.50 8.81 18.62
CA LEU A 69 -0.54 7.87 18.20
C LEU A 69 -0.75 6.73 19.20
N TRP A 70 0.23 6.39 20.03
CA TRP A 70 0.05 5.39 21.10
C TRP A 70 -0.95 5.84 22.18
N LEU A 71 -1.19 7.15 22.33
CA LEU A 71 -2.22 7.69 23.22
C LEU A 71 -3.63 7.59 22.60
N MET A 72 -3.71 7.55 21.27
CA MET A 72 -4.97 7.55 20.51
C MET A 72 -5.34 6.18 19.93
N SER A 73 -4.44 5.21 19.97
CA SER A 73 -4.64 3.87 19.46
C SER A 73 -4.19 2.84 20.49
N THR A 74 -5.04 1.84 20.74
CA THR A 74 -4.61 0.61 21.41
C THR A 74 -3.71 -0.14 20.42
N GLN A 75 -2.41 0.16 20.40
CA GLN A 75 -1.38 -0.55 19.62
C GLN A 75 -1.17 -1.97 20.17
N SER A 76 -2.17 -2.82 19.98
CA SER A 76 -2.05 -4.24 20.25
C SER A 76 -2.21 -4.97 18.94
N SER A 77 -1.14 -5.63 18.48
CA SER A 77 -1.19 -6.45 17.26
C SER A 77 -2.21 -7.60 17.40
N SER A 78 -2.54 -8.00 18.62
CA SER A 78 -3.63 -8.95 18.89
C SER A 78 -5.04 -8.39 18.63
N ASN A 79 -5.21 -7.08 18.44
CA ASN A 79 -6.49 -6.44 18.08
C ASN A 79 -6.60 -6.07 16.58
N ILE A 80 -5.53 -6.32 15.82
CA ILE A 80 -5.40 -6.07 14.39
C ILE A 80 -5.95 -7.32 13.67
N SER A 81 -7.28 -7.39 13.58
CA SER A 81 -8.00 -8.47 12.89
C SER A 81 -8.08 -8.28 11.36
N PRO A 82 -7.98 -9.35 10.54
CA PRO A 82 -8.11 -9.27 9.08
C PRO A 82 -9.37 -8.52 8.63
N LEU A 83 -9.33 -7.87 7.47
CA LEU A 83 -10.47 -7.07 6.96
C LEU A 83 -11.79 -7.84 6.93
N THR A 84 -11.75 -9.13 6.58
CA THR A 84 -12.94 -9.99 6.61
C THR A 84 -13.50 -10.14 8.02
N GLU A 85 -12.64 -10.27 9.03
CA GLU A 85 -13.07 -10.35 10.42
C GLU A 85 -13.54 -8.98 10.95
N GLN A 86 -12.96 -7.87 10.47
CA GLN A 86 -13.47 -6.53 10.76
C GLN A 86 -14.94 -6.40 10.31
N ILE A 87 -15.27 -6.88 9.10
CA ILE A 87 -16.64 -6.93 8.58
C ILE A 87 -17.52 -7.80 9.48
N THR A 88 -17.06 -9.01 9.84
CA THR A 88 -17.80 -9.93 10.73
C THR A 88 -18.04 -9.32 12.12
N ARG A 89 -17.12 -8.49 12.63
CA ARG A 89 -17.25 -7.74 13.88
C ARG A 89 -18.20 -6.53 13.77
N GLY A 90 -18.89 -6.37 12.64
CA GLY A 90 -19.85 -5.29 12.40
C GLY A 90 -19.21 -3.96 12.03
N ARG A 91 -17.91 -3.93 11.72
CA ARG A 91 -17.23 -2.71 11.29
C ARG A 91 -17.41 -2.48 9.79
N ARG A 92 -17.59 -1.22 9.41
CA ARG A 92 -17.74 -0.75 8.04
C ARG A 92 -16.39 -0.34 7.48
N LEU A 93 -16.03 -0.88 6.32
CA LEU A 93 -14.85 -0.45 5.58
C LEU A 93 -15.20 0.79 4.75
N ILE A 94 -14.47 1.88 4.94
CA ILE A 94 -14.63 3.12 4.19
C ILE A 94 -13.38 3.34 3.36
N VAL A 95 -13.54 3.37 2.04
CA VAL A 95 -12.44 3.69 1.13
C VAL A 95 -12.14 5.19 1.20
N THR A 96 -10.86 5.55 1.31
CA THR A 96 -10.40 6.93 1.40
C THR A 96 -9.18 7.15 0.50
N GLU A 97 -9.07 8.34 -0.11
CA GLU A 97 -7.86 8.74 -0.84
C GLU A 97 -6.82 9.40 0.08
N ASN A 98 -7.23 9.82 1.28
CA ASN A 98 -6.38 10.52 2.23
C ASN A 98 -5.42 9.53 2.92
N PRO A 99 -4.09 9.64 2.71
CA PRO A 99 -3.10 8.73 3.30
C PRO A 99 -3.07 8.80 4.83
N GLY A 100 -3.40 9.95 5.44
CA GLY A 100 -3.43 10.13 6.89
C GLY A 100 -4.57 9.40 7.59
N LEU A 101 -5.57 8.91 6.83
CA LEU A 101 -6.67 8.10 7.36
C LEU A 101 -6.48 6.61 7.09
N HIS A 102 -5.41 6.20 6.40
CA HIS A 102 -5.16 4.79 6.11
C HIS A 102 -5.01 3.99 7.42
N LEU A 103 -5.88 2.99 7.61
CA LEU A 103 -5.96 2.12 8.80
C LEU A 103 -6.34 2.83 10.11
N VAL A 104 -6.90 4.04 10.03
CA VAL A 104 -7.48 4.72 11.20
C VAL A 104 -8.87 4.16 11.49
N TRP A 105 -9.15 3.93 12.78
CA TRP A 105 -10.44 3.45 13.27
C TRP A 105 -11.18 4.58 13.98
N ILE A 106 -12.42 4.86 13.55
CA ILE A 106 -13.33 5.78 14.22
C ILE A 106 -14.69 5.09 14.39
N HIS A 107 -15.09 4.83 15.64
CA HIS A 107 -16.36 4.18 16.02
C HIS A 107 -16.58 2.79 15.41
N ASP A 108 -17.43 2.66 14.40
CA ASP A 108 -17.71 1.43 13.67
C ASP A 108 -17.02 1.42 12.30
N ARG A 109 -16.15 2.39 11.99
CA ARG A 109 -15.60 2.61 10.65
C ARG A 109 -14.09 2.44 10.62
N VAL A 110 -13.62 1.64 9.70
CA VAL A 110 -12.20 1.47 9.40
C VAL A 110 -11.95 2.11 8.04
N PHE A 111 -11.07 3.11 8.01
CA PHE A 111 -10.70 3.79 6.78
C PHE A 111 -9.55 3.05 6.10
N LEU A 112 -9.69 2.79 4.80
CA LEU A 112 -8.68 2.10 4.01
C LEU A 112 -8.39 2.89 2.74
N LYS A 113 -7.12 3.24 2.56
CA LYS A 113 -6.61 3.73 1.28
C LYS A 113 -6.15 2.55 0.42
N PRO A 114 -6.78 2.30 -0.75
CA PRO A 114 -6.31 1.27 -1.66
C PRO A 114 -4.95 1.68 -2.22
N LEU A 115 -4.08 0.70 -2.42
CA LEU A 115 -2.78 0.96 -3.04
C LEU A 115 -2.97 1.29 -4.53
N PRO A 116 -2.33 2.36 -5.03
CA PRO A 116 -2.40 2.70 -6.44
C PRO A 116 -1.82 1.60 -7.33
N GLU A 117 -2.45 1.36 -8.48
CA GLU A 117 -2.10 0.26 -9.38
C GLU A 117 -0.67 0.38 -9.94
N TYR A 118 -0.23 1.61 -10.23
CA TYR A 118 1.11 1.89 -10.74
C TYR A 118 2.23 1.44 -9.78
N LEU A 119 1.97 1.30 -8.47
CA LEU A 119 2.96 0.74 -7.53
C LEU A 119 3.24 -0.75 -7.77
N PHE A 120 2.37 -1.44 -8.50
CA PHE A 120 2.57 -2.85 -8.85
C PHE A 120 3.21 -3.05 -10.23
N SER A 121 3.68 -1.99 -10.88
CA SER A 121 4.42 -2.05 -12.13
C SER A 121 5.92 -1.96 -11.90
N HIS A 122 6.71 -2.92 -12.41
CA HIS A 122 8.16 -2.87 -12.25
C HIS A 122 8.75 -1.64 -12.97
N ALA A 123 8.21 -1.32 -14.15
CA ALA A 123 8.60 -0.17 -14.96
C ALA A 123 8.50 1.15 -14.20
N PHE A 124 7.45 1.33 -13.39
CA PHE A 124 7.26 2.52 -12.56
C PHE A 124 8.41 2.70 -11.55
N TRP A 125 8.74 1.63 -10.81
CA TRP A 125 9.82 1.67 -9.82
C TRP A 125 11.17 1.93 -10.46
N GLU A 126 11.46 1.22 -11.56
CA GLU A 126 12.71 1.35 -12.29
C GLU A 126 12.90 2.79 -12.79
N TYR A 127 11.87 3.37 -13.41
CA TYR A 127 11.97 4.69 -14.01
C TYR A 127 11.95 5.85 -13.00
N TYR A 128 10.94 5.91 -12.12
CA TYR A 128 10.75 7.07 -11.24
C TYR A 128 11.56 7.01 -9.95
N LEU A 129 11.76 5.81 -9.41
CA LEU A 129 12.29 5.66 -8.04
C LEU A 129 13.76 5.25 -8.02
N VAL A 130 14.19 4.42 -8.96
CA VAL A 130 15.53 3.82 -8.97
C VAL A 130 16.47 4.47 -9.99
N SER A 131 16.01 4.73 -11.21
CA SER A 131 16.86 5.20 -12.32
C SER A 131 17.48 6.57 -12.06
N SER A 132 18.74 6.75 -12.45
CA SER A 132 19.42 8.05 -12.45
C SER A 132 18.79 9.07 -13.39
N HIS A 133 18.04 8.61 -14.41
CA HIS A 133 17.34 9.44 -15.39
C HIS A 133 15.90 9.80 -14.96
N SER A 134 15.53 9.50 -13.72
CA SER A 134 14.24 9.91 -13.18
C SER A 134 14.09 11.44 -13.24
N PRO A 135 12.89 11.96 -13.59
CA PRO A 135 12.60 13.39 -13.51
C PRO A 135 12.56 13.91 -12.07
N ILE A 136 12.57 13.01 -11.07
CA ILE A 136 12.49 13.35 -9.65
C ILE A 136 13.90 13.48 -9.07
N GLU A 137 14.15 14.59 -8.39
CA GLU A 137 15.42 14.84 -7.70
C GLU A 137 15.78 13.75 -6.68
N ALA A 138 17.07 13.43 -6.55
CA ALA A 138 17.58 12.39 -5.66
C ALA A 138 17.11 12.46 -4.19
N PRO A 139 17.17 13.61 -3.48
CA PRO A 139 16.71 13.68 -2.09
C PRO A 139 15.21 13.39 -1.96
N PHE A 140 14.39 13.92 -2.87
CA PHE A 140 12.95 13.68 -2.90
C PHE A 140 12.61 12.22 -3.18
N ARG A 141 13.34 11.55 -4.09
CA ARG A 141 13.16 10.11 -4.35
C ARG A 141 13.40 9.25 -3.11
N GLN A 142 14.42 9.57 -2.31
CA GLN A 142 14.71 8.81 -1.09
C GLN A 142 13.59 8.94 -0.06
N MET A 143 13.04 10.15 0.09
CA MET A 143 11.90 10.39 0.98
C MET A 143 10.66 9.63 0.48
N LEU A 144 10.38 9.70 -0.82
CA LEU A 144 9.25 9.00 -1.42
C LEU A 144 9.36 7.48 -1.27
N LEU A 145 10.55 6.93 -1.51
CA LEU A 145 10.83 5.51 -1.30
C LEU A 145 10.54 5.09 0.13
N LYS A 146 11.03 5.84 1.12
CA LYS A 146 10.74 5.55 2.54
C LYS A 146 9.25 5.58 2.83
N ALA A 147 8.52 6.58 2.34
CA ALA A 147 7.08 6.71 2.54
C ALA A 147 6.31 5.55 1.89
N ILE A 148 6.61 5.21 0.64
CA ILE A 148 5.96 4.08 -0.07
C ILE A 148 6.26 2.76 0.63
N PHE A 149 7.51 2.51 1.01
CA PHE A 149 7.87 1.30 1.76
C PHE A 149 7.13 1.22 3.09
N PHE A 150 7.01 2.32 3.83
CA PHE A 150 6.26 2.35 5.08
C PHE A 150 4.77 2.00 4.86
N ASN A 151 4.15 2.56 3.82
CA ASN A 151 2.76 2.24 3.45
C ASN A 151 2.60 0.76 3.05
N LEU A 152 3.49 0.22 2.22
CA LEU A 152 3.47 -1.18 1.80
C LEU A 152 3.76 -2.15 2.97
N SER A 153 4.68 -1.78 3.86
CA SER A 153 4.99 -2.54 5.08
C SER A 153 3.83 -2.53 6.07
N SER A 154 3.16 -1.39 6.25
CA SER A 154 1.96 -1.29 7.08
C SER A 154 0.88 -2.29 6.63
N ILE A 155 0.69 -2.46 5.32
CA ILE A 155 -0.26 -3.43 4.75
C ILE A 155 0.25 -4.88 4.86
N SER A 156 1.56 -5.12 4.75
CA SER A 156 2.13 -6.48 4.81
C SER A 156 2.39 -7.01 6.23
N VAL A 157 2.39 -6.15 7.26
CA VAL A 157 2.27 -6.59 8.67
C VAL A 157 1.00 -7.43 8.86
N TRP A 158 -0.09 -7.09 8.18
CA TRP A 158 -1.32 -7.92 8.17
C TRP A 158 -1.14 -9.26 7.43
N ARG A 159 -0.20 -9.37 6.49
CA ARG A 159 0.05 -10.61 5.74
C ARG A 159 0.92 -11.59 6.53
N VAL A 160 1.88 -11.11 7.33
CA VAL A 160 2.75 -12.00 8.11
C VAL A 160 2.02 -12.59 9.32
N GLU A 161 1.14 -11.83 10.00
CA GLU A 161 0.36 -12.35 11.14
C GLU A 161 -0.81 -13.27 10.72
N ALA A 162 -1.32 -13.15 9.49
CA ALA A 162 -2.34 -14.07 8.97
C ALA A 162 -1.81 -15.51 8.79
N TYR A 163 -0.54 -15.68 8.40
CA TYR A 163 0.06 -17.01 8.25
C TYR A 163 0.42 -17.68 9.58
N THR A 164 0.79 -16.92 10.62
CA THR A 164 1.02 -17.47 11.96
C THR A 164 -0.28 -17.85 12.67
N ALA A 165 -1.39 -17.15 12.40
CA ALA A 165 -2.71 -17.53 12.91
C ALA A 165 -3.27 -18.82 12.29
N GLN A 166 -2.88 -19.17 11.06
CA GLN A 166 -3.32 -20.41 10.40
C GLN A 166 -2.71 -21.68 11.03
N PHE A 167 -1.55 -21.58 11.68
CA PHE A 167 -0.86 -22.73 12.30
C PHE A 167 -1.28 -23.01 13.76
N LEU A 168 -1.94 -22.07 14.45
CA LEU A 168 -2.32 -22.24 15.87
C LEU A 168 -3.74 -22.79 16.08
N VAL A 169 -4.52 -23.04 15.03
CA VAL A 169 -5.92 -23.52 15.14
C VAL A 169 -6.03 -25.06 15.04
N GLN A 170 -4.94 -25.80 14.84
CA GLN A 170 -5.02 -27.27 14.68
C GLN A 170 -4.74 -28.13 15.93
N ASP A 171 -4.36 -27.58 17.08
CA ASP A 171 -4.00 -28.40 18.27
C ASP A 171 -4.73 -27.99 19.56
N ILE A 172 -6.06 -28.14 19.60
CA ILE A 172 -6.79 -28.20 20.88
C ILE A 172 -7.61 -29.50 20.95
N PRO A 173 -7.14 -30.54 21.67
CA PRO A 173 -7.98 -31.70 21.95
C PRO A 173 -9.01 -31.34 23.02
N VAL A 174 -10.27 -31.15 22.60
CA VAL A 174 -11.40 -30.95 23.51
C VAL A 174 -11.71 -32.28 24.21
N LYS A 175 -11.26 -32.45 25.46
CA LYS A 175 -11.68 -33.55 26.34
C LYS A 175 -12.91 -33.09 27.13
N VAL A 176 -14.09 -33.51 26.69
CA VAL A 176 -15.37 -33.27 27.38
C VAL A 176 -15.52 -34.31 28.49
N GLU A 177 -15.43 -33.89 29.76
CA GLU A 177 -15.92 -34.70 30.90
C GLU A 177 -17.30 -34.17 31.31
N LEU A 178 -18.30 -35.06 31.27
CA LEU A 178 -19.67 -34.80 31.74
C LEU A 178 -19.76 -35.08 33.25
N PRO A 179 -20.50 -34.26 34.03
CA PRO A 179 -20.70 -34.52 35.45
C PRO A 179 -21.69 -35.66 35.66
N GLN A 180 -21.30 -36.65 36.48
CA GLN A 180 -22.20 -37.69 36.97
C GLN A 180 -22.98 -37.14 38.18
N SER A 181 -24.30 -37.21 38.11
CA SER A 181 -25.24 -37.05 39.22
C SER A 181 -25.40 -38.35 40.01
#